data_AF-A0A833ZWA0-F1
#
_entry.id   AF-A0A833ZWA0-F1
#
_cell.length_a   1.000
_cell.length_b   1.000
_cell.length_c   1.000
_cell.angle_alpha   90.00
_cell.angle_beta   90.00
_cell.angle_gamma   90.00
#
_symmetry.space_group_name_H-M   'P 1'
#
loop_
_entity.id
_entity.type
_entity.pdbx_description
1 polymer ?
#
loop_
_entity_poly.entity_id
_entity_poly.type
_entity_poly.pdbx_seq_one_letter_code
_entity_poly.pdbx_strand_id
1 'polypeptide(L)'
;MSVLRSAETLQSALAAMQQFYGINMTGKVDRNTIDWMKRPRCGVPDQTRGSSRFNIRRKRYALTGQKWQHKHITYSIKNVTPKVGEPETRKAIRRAFDVWQNVTPLTFEEVPYSELENGKRDVDITIIFASGFHGDSSPFDGEGGFLAHAYFPGPGIGGDTHFDSDEPWTLGNPNHDGKCITLLIVNSSLFLFHFWNIQLIHKLKVSILNLFLKL
;
A
#
# COMPACT_ATOMS: atom_id res chain seq x y z
N MET A 1 28.79 5.26 -13.18
CA MET A 1 29.78 4.65 -12.26
C MET A 1 29.06 3.65 -11.37
N SER A 2 29.39 2.36 -11.54
CA SER A 2 28.82 1.24 -10.79
C SER A 2 29.34 1.26 -9.35
N VAL A 3 28.45 1.37 -8.36
CA VAL A 3 28.82 1.33 -6.95
C VAL A 3 29.07 -0.14 -6.58
N LEU A 4 30.34 -0.54 -6.50
CA LEU A 4 30.75 -1.78 -5.85
C LEU A 4 30.30 -1.72 -4.39
N ARG A 5 29.12 -2.26 -4.08
CA ARG A 5 28.71 -2.46 -2.69
C ARG A 5 29.64 -3.52 -2.10
N SER A 6 30.36 -3.19 -1.04
CA SER A 6 31.21 -4.16 -0.34
C SER A 6 30.39 -5.37 0.10
N ALA A 7 31.00 -6.56 0.11
CA ALA A 7 30.33 -7.79 0.56
C ALA A 7 29.71 -7.63 1.96
N GLU A 8 30.35 -6.86 2.82
CA GLU A 8 29.87 -6.49 4.16
C GLU A 8 28.60 -5.64 4.12
N THR A 9 28.48 -4.72 3.16
CA THR A 9 27.28 -3.90 2.97
C THR A 9 26.10 -4.76 2.53
N LEU A 10 26.36 -5.71 1.62
CA LEU A 10 25.32 -6.66 1.17
C LEU A 10 24.88 -7.59 2.30
N GLN A 11 25.82 -8.16 3.04
CA GLN A 11 25.54 -9.05 4.18
C GLN A 11 24.74 -8.33 5.27
N SER A 12 25.08 -7.08 5.58
CA SER A 12 24.36 -6.26 6.53
C SER A 12 22.94 -5.93 6.07
N ALA A 13 22.75 -5.62 4.77
CA ALA A 13 21.44 -5.36 4.20
C ALA A 13 20.55 -6.62 4.22
N LEU A 14 21.12 -7.79 3.92
CA LEU A 14 20.42 -9.07 4.00
C LEU A 14 19.98 -9.41 5.42
N ALA A 15 20.87 -9.25 6.40
CA ALA A 15 20.53 -9.46 7.80
C ALA A 15 19.40 -8.52 8.27
N ALA A 16 19.44 -7.25 7.83
CA ALA A 16 18.40 -6.28 8.17
C ALA A 16 17.04 -6.61 7.53
N MET A 17 17.02 -7.10 6.29
CA MET A 17 15.80 -7.61 5.64
C MET A 17 15.28 -8.85 6.38
N GLN A 18 16.13 -9.82 6.66
CA GLN A 18 15.76 -11.04 7.40
C GLN A 18 15.14 -10.72 8.75
N GLN A 19 15.74 -9.77 9.49
CA GLN A 19 15.20 -9.27 10.75
C GLN A 19 13.82 -8.61 10.57
N PHE A 20 13.64 -7.80 9.53
CA PHE A 20 12.37 -7.12 9.25
C PHE A 20 11.23 -8.11 8.97
N TYR A 21 11.53 -9.18 8.22
CA TYR A 21 10.56 -10.24 7.89
C TYR A 21 10.40 -11.30 8.99
N GLY A 22 11.18 -11.23 10.06
CA GLY A 22 11.14 -12.20 11.15
C GLY A 22 11.65 -13.59 10.76
N ILE A 23 12.54 -13.66 9.77
CA ILE A 23 13.22 -14.90 9.34
C ILE A 23 14.63 -14.97 9.93
N ASN A 24 15.25 -16.15 9.85
CA ASN A 24 16.59 -16.37 10.41
C ASN A 24 17.62 -15.38 9.82
N MET A 25 18.26 -14.61 10.70
CA MET A 25 19.27 -13.60 10.36
C MET A 25 20.62 -14.25 10.02
N THR A 26 20.71 -14.87 8.84
CA THR A 26 21.94 -15.51 8.35
C THR A 26 22.90 -14.53 7.67
N GLY A 27 22.40 -13.36 7.22
CA GLY A 27 23.13 -12.41 6.39
C GLY A 27 23.47 -12.94 5.00
N LYS A 28 22.95 -14.11 4.61
CA LYS A 28 23.24 -14.80 3.35
C LYS A 28 21.96 -14.96 2.55
N VAL A 29 22.11 -15.03 1.22
CA VAL A 29 21.00 -15.33 0.30
C VAL A 29 20.75 -16.83 0.30
N ASP A 30 20.12 -17.35 1.36
CA ASP A 30 19.72 -18.74 1.47
C ASP A 30 18.34 -19.00 0.81
N ARG A 31 17.96 -20.28 0.65
CA ARG A 31 16.70 -20.66 -0.02
C ARG A 31 15.47 -20.03 0.64
N ASN A 32 15.48 -19.91 1.97
CA ASN A 32 14.38 -19.29 2.72
C ASN A 32 14.33 -17.78 2.44
N THR A 33 15.47 -17.10 2.43
CA THR A 33 15.58 -15.67 2.09
C THR A 33 15.08 -15.40 0.68
N ILE A 34 15.43 -16.25 -0.29
CA ILE A 34 14.94 -16.16 -1.68
C ILE A 34 13.42 -16.34 -1.74
N ASP A 35 12.86 -17.32 -1.04
CA ASP A 35 11.41 -17.54 -0.99
C ASP A 35 10.68 -16.29 -0.49
N TRP A 36 11.18 -15.69 0.59
CA TRP A 36 10.63 -14.45 1.14
C TRP A 36 10.78 -13.24 0.23
N MET A 37 11.90 -13.13 -0.50
CA MET A 37 12.11 -12.06 -1.47
C MET A 37 11.16 -12.14 -2.67
N LYS A 38 10.70 -13.34 -3.04
CA LYS A 38 9.77 -13.57 -4.15
C LYS A 38 8.30 -13.33 -3.78
N ARG A 39 7.99 -13.15 -2.49
CA ARG A 39 6.61 -12.98 -2.06
C ARG A 39 6.05 -11.63 -2.54
N PRO A 40 4.80 -11.61 -3.06
CA PRO A 40 4.07 -10.38 -3.36
C PRO A 40 4.12 -9.39 -2.20
N ARG A 41 4.47 -8.13 -2.47
CA ARG A 41 4.68 -7.12 -1.41
C ARG A 41 4.32 -5.71 -1.86
N CYS A 42 4.22 -4.81 -0.89
CA CYS A 42 4.09 -3.38 -1.17
C CYS A 42 5.43 -2.82 -1.69
N GLY A 43 5.36 -1.90 -2.66
CA GLY A 43 6.55 -1.22 -3.23
C GLY A 43 7.15 -0.13 -2.33
N VAL A 44 6.51 0.20 -1.22
CA VAL A 44 7.04 1.16 -0.25
C VAL A 44 8.32 0.62 0.41
N PRO A 45 9.43 1.39 0.45
CA PRO A 45 10.69 0.93 1.05
C PRO A 45 10.56 0.55 2.53
N ASP A 46 11.07 -0.63 2.91
CA ASP A 46 11.03 -1.12 4.30
C ASP A 46 11.83 -0.25 5.29
N GLN A 47 12.83 0.50 4.79
CA GLN A 47 13.68 1.36 5.59
C GLN A 47 13.80 2.75 4.95
N THR A 48 13.24 3.76 5.62
CA THR A 48 13.52 5.17 5.32
C THR A 48 14.91 5.52 5.84
N ARG A 49 15.79 6.06 4.99
CA ARG A 49 17.13 6.53 5.36
C ARG A 49 17.02 7.56 6.51
N GLY A 50 17.37 7.18 7.73
CA GLY A 50 17.37 8.10 8.88
C GLY A 50 17.19 7.53 10.29
N SER A 51 17.06 6.21 10.50
CA SER A 51 16.82 5.69 11.85
C SER A 51 18.08 5.68 12.73
N SER A 52 18.13 6.61 13.69
CA SER A 52 19.12 6.72 14.77
C SER A 52 19.18 5.47 15.66
N ARG A 53 20.38 5.15 16.18
CA ARG A 53 20.78 3.98 17.01
C ARG A 53 20.12 3.84 18.40
N PHE A 54 18.99 4.49 18.67
CA PHE A 54 18.35 4.40 20.00
C PHE A 54 17.13 3.49 19.97
N ASN A 55 17.01 2.63 20.99
CA ASN A 55 15.91 1.70 21.29
C ASN A 55 14.58 2.42 21.58
N ILE A 56 14.17 3.31 20.68
CA ILE A 56 12.82 3.88 20.69
C ILE A 56 11.95 2.86 19.99
N ARG A 57 10.97 2.30 20.72
CA ARG A 57 9.88 1.47 20.19
C ARG A 57 9.45 2.00 18.83
N ARG A 58 9.87 1.32 17.74
CA ARG A 58 9.62 1.79 16.37
C ARG A 58 8.12 1.88 16.17
N LYS A 59 7.63 3.09 15.89
CA LYS A 59 6.23 3.33 15.57
C LYS A 59 5.93 2.64 14.24
N ARG A 60 4.89 1.81 14.20
CA ARG A 60 4.44 1.06 13.00
C ARG A 60 3.80 1.96 11.92
N TYR A 61 4.11 3.25 11.94
CA TYR A 61 3.48 4.28 11.14
C TYR A 61 4.50 5.37 10.83
N ALA A 62 4.40 5.97 9.64
CA ALA A 62 5.24 7.07 9.23
C ALA A 62 5.00 8.29 10.15
N LEU A 63 6.07 8.89 10.66
CA LEU A 63 6.05 10.12 11.47
C LEU A 63 6.16 11.40 10.63
N THR A 64 5.85 11.34 9.33
CA THR A 64 5.92 12.50 8.43
C THR A 64 5.04 13.66 8.91
N GLY A 65 4.03 13.39 9.75
CA GLY A 65 3.10 14.40 10.27
C GLY A 65 2.09 14.86 9.22
N GLN A 66 2.20 14.35 8.00
CA GLN A 66 1.30 14.59 6.89
C GLN A 66 -0.01 13.85 7.14
N LYS A 67 -1.09 14.61 7.18
CA LYS A 67 -2.46 14.14 7.38
C LYS A 67 -3.38 15.02 6.55
N TRP A 68 -4.54 14.49 6.20
CA TRP A 68 -5.64 15.30 5.68
C TRP A 68 -5.98 16.41 6.68
N GLN A 69 -6.09 17.65 6.17
CA GLN A 69 -6.47 18.81 6.99
C GLN A 69 -7.97 18.90 7.20
N HIS A 70 -8.73 18.20 6.35
CA HIS A 70 -10.17 18.07 6.38
C HIS A 70 -10.58 16.60 6.57
N LYS A 71 -11.84 16.40 6.95
CA LYS A 71 -12.40 15.07 7.22
C LYS A 71 -13.17 14.48 6.03
N HIS A 72 -13.54 15.32 5.07
CA HIS A 72 -14.35 14.94 3.92
C HIS A 72 -13.47 14.74 2.70
N ILE A 73 -12.98 13.52 2.53
CA ILE A 73 -11.98 13.17 1.53
C ILE A 73 -12.67 12.80 0.23
N THR A 74 -12.28 13.43 -0.87
CA THR A 74 -12.79 13.09 -2.21
C THR A 74 -11.83 12.14 -2.92
N TYR A 75 -12.36 11.16 -3.64
CA TYR A 75 -11.55 10.28 -4.47
C TYR A 75 -12.15 10.15 -5.87
N SER A 76 -11.28 9.88 -6.85
CA SER A 76 -11.70 9.56 -8.19
C SER A 76 -10.96 8.33 -8.72
N ILE A 77 -11.66 7.55 -9.56
CA ILE A 77 -11.10 6.35 -10.18
C ILE A 77 -10.86 6.69 -11.65
N LYS A 78 -9.60 6.88 -12.02
CA LYS A 78 -9.17 7.25 -13.37
C LYS A 78 -9.47 6.14 -14.38
N ASN A 79 -9.14 4.92 -14.02
CA ASN A 79 -9.36 3.73 -14.81
C ASN A 79 -9.53 2.50 -13.91
N VAL A 80 -9.95 1.39 -14.48
CA VAL A 80 -10.22 0.13 -13.78
C VAL A 80 -9.53 -1.02 -14.48
N THR A 81 -9.28 -2.11 -13.76
CA THR A 81 -8.74 -3.32 -14.37
C THR A 81 -9.83 -4.14 -15.08
N PRO A 82 -9.64 -4.51 -16.36
CA PRO A 82 -10.61 -5.33 -17.08
C PRO A 82 -10.71 -6.76 -16.51
N LYS A 83 -9.69 -7.22 -15.76
CA LYS A 83 -9.64 -8.54 -15.13
C LYS A 83 -10.75 -8.75 -14.10
N VAL A 84 -11.17 -7.67 -13.44
CA VAL A 84 -12.23 -7.66 -12.42
C VAL A 84 -13.52 -7.03 -12.96
N GLY A 85 -13.41 -6.09 -13.90
CA GLY A 85 -14.53 -5.34 -14.43
C GLY A 85 -14.83 -4.08 -13.61
N GLU A 86 -15.43 -3.09 -14.27
CA GLU A 86 -15.68 -1.77 -13.69
C GLU A 86 -16.58 -1.80 -12.45
N PRO A 87 -17.79 -2.41 -12.48
CA PRO A 87 -18.72 -2.33 -11.36
C PRO A 87 -18.12 -2.91 -10.09
N GLU A 88 -17.41 -4.03 -10.23
CA GLU A 88 -16.84 -4.72 -9.09
C GLU A 88 -15.56 -4.08 -8.57
N THR A 89 -14.74 -3.48 -9.45
CA THR A 89 -13.59 -2.68 -9.04
C THR A 89 -14.03 -1.49 -8.21
N ARG A 90 -15.03 -0.71 -8.70
CA ARG A 90 -15.60 0.43 -7.94
C ARG A 90 -16.18 -0.01 -6.61
N LYS A 91 -16.92 -1.11 -6.58
CA LYS A 91 -17.50 -1.68 -5.36
C LYS A 91 -16.43 -2.14 -4.35
N ALA A 92 -15.34 -2.75 -4.82
CA ALA A 92 -14.23 -3.15 -3.96
C ALA A 92 -13.53 -1.93 -3.32
N ILE A 93 -13.27 -0.89 -4.12
CA ILE A 93 -12.71 0.39 -3.66
C ILE A 93 -13.65 1.04 -2.63
N ARG A 94 -14.95 1.14 -2.93
CA ARG A 94 -15.94 1.72 -2.02
C ARG A 94 -15.98 0.98 -0.68
N ARG A 95 -16.03 -0.35 -0.71
CA ARG A 95 -16.02 -1.18 0.50
C ARG A 95 -14.79 -0.94 1.36
N ALA A 96 -13.63 -0.76 0.74
CA ALA A 96 -12.41 -0.48 1.48
C ALA A 96 -12.45 0.91 2.13
N PHE A 97 -12.98 1.93 1.45
CA PHE A 97 -13.25 3.23 2.08
C PHE A 97 -14.28 3.13 3.22
N ASP A 98 -15.31 2.29 3.09
CA ASP A 98 -16.29 2.05 4.16
C ASP A 98 -15.64 1.44 5.41
N VAL A 99 -14.71 0.50 5.25
CA VAL A 99 -13.94 -0.07 6.37
C VAL A 99 -13.20 1.04 7.13
N TRP A 100 -12.59 1.99 6.42
CA TRP A 100 -11.89 3.12 7.04
C TRP A 100 -12.83 4.16 7.64
N GLN A 101 -13.90 4.50 6.94
CA GLN A 101 -14.94 5.43 7.41
C GLN A 101 -15.59 4.93 8.71
N ASN A 102 -15.75 3.62 8.89
CA ASN A 102 -16.35 3.03 10.09
C ASN A 102 -15.47 3.14 11.35
N VAL A 103 -14.17 3.38 11.19
CA VAL A 103 -13.20 3.38 12.31
C VAL A 103 -12.44 4.69 12.46
N THR A 104 -12.76 5.69 11.64
CA THR A 104 -12.16 7.02 11.64
C THR A 104 -13.26 8.09 11.55
N PRO A 105 -12.99 9.36 11.90
CA PRO A 105 -13.93 10.45 11.64
C PRO A 105 -13.89 10.94 10.18
N LEU A 106 -13.20 10.23 9.28
CA LEU A 106 -13.10 10.60 7.87
C LEU A 106 -14.34 10.10 7.12
N THR A 107 -14.75 10.83 6.10
CA THR A 107 -15.79 10.42 5.14
C THR A 107 -15.19 10.44 3.75
N PHE A 108 -15.66 9.54 2.88
CA PHE A 108 -15.15 9.40 1.51
C PHE A 108 -16.26 9.59 0.48
N GLU A 109 -16.06 10.52 -0.45
CA GLU A 109 -16.95 10.81 -1.57
C GLU A 109 -16.27 10.43 -2.90
N GLU A 110 -16.95 9.63 -3.73
CA GLU A 110 -16.51 9.36 -5.10
C GLU A 110 -16.92 10.51 -6.02
N VAL A 111 -15.97 11.09 -6.73
CA VAL A 111 -16.19 12.10 -7.77
C VAL A 111 -15.89 11.48 -9.14
N PRO A 112 -16.81 11.59 -10.13
CA PRO A 112 -16.55 11.09 -11.47
C PRO A 112 -15.28 11.69 -12.08
N TYR A 113 -14.40 10.86 -12.63
CA TYR A 113 -13.10 11.31 -13.17
C TYR A 113 -13.24 12.36 -14.28
N SER A 114 -14.35 12.33 -15.03
CA SER A 114 -14.68 13.34 -16.03
C SER A 114 -14.77 14.77 -15.47
N GLU A 115 -15.05 14.95 -14.17
CA GLU A 115 -15.04 16.28 -13.54
C GLU A 115 -13.62 16.83 -13.35
N LEU A 116 -12.63 15.94 -13.20
CA LEU A 116 -11.22 16.29 -13.06
C LEU A 116 -10.61 16.59 -14.43
N GLU A 117 -10.90 15.79 -15.45
CA GLU A 117 -10.38 16.01 -16.82
C GLU A 117 -10.78 17.36 -17.40
N ASN A 118 -11.99 17.83 -17.04
CA ASN A 118 -12.49 19.13 -17.46
C ASN A 118 -11.95 20.30 -16.61
N GLY A 119 -11.06 20.03 -15.65
CA GLY A 119 -10.50 21.03 -14.73
C GLY A 119 -11.54 21.67 -13.80
N LYS A 120 -12.72 21.06 -13.64
CA LYS A 120 -13.83 21.62 -12.86
C LYS A 120 -13.64 21.39 -11.37
N ARG A 121 -12.96 20.31 -11.00
CA ARG A 121 -12.78 19.89 -9.61
C ARG A 121 -11.46 19.14 -9.45
N ASP A 122 -10.76 19.40 -8.36
CA ASP A 122 -9.61 18.60 -7.91
C ASP A 122 -10.07 17.62 -6.81
N VAL A 123 -9.37 16.51 -6.64
CA VAL A 123 -9.69 15.49 -5.62
C VAL A 123 -8.50 15.18 -4.74
N ASP A 124 -8.78 14.69 -3.53
CA ASP A 124 -7.72 14.33 -2.58
C ASP A 124 -6.99 13.04 -2.99
N ILE A 125 -7.67 12.09 -3.63
CA ILE A 125 -7.12 10.78 -3.96
C ILE A 125 -7.50 10.40 -5.40
N THR A 126 -6.50 10.23 -6.26
CA THR A 126 -6.68 9.58 -7.57
C THR A 126 -6.27 8.12 -7.50
N ILE A 127 -7.16 7.23 -7.91
CA ILE A 127 -6.91 5.80 -8.03
C ILE A 127 -6.61 5.47 -9.49
N ILE A 128 -5.46 4.85 -9.73
CA ILE A 128 -4.94 4.55 -11.07
C ILE A 128 -4.50 3.09 -11.15
N PHE A 129 -4.85 2.40 -12.22
CA PHE A 129 -4.27 1.12 -12.60
C PHE A 129 -3.28 1.35 -13.75
N ALA A 130 -2.01 1.00 -13.58
CA ALA A 130 -0.99 1.25 -14.61
C ALA A 130 0.09 0.16 -14.60
N SER A 131 0.81 0.01 -15.72
CA SER A 131 1.92 -0.94 -15.86
C SER A 131 3.22 -0.19 -16.10
N GLY A 132 4.34 -0.74 -15.62
CA GLY A 132 5.67 -0.18 -15.85
C GLY A 132 5.80 1.29 -15.42
N PHE A 133 6.40 2.13 -16.27
CA PHE A 133 6.53 3.55 -16.04
C PHE A 133 5.21 4.30 -16.30
N HIS A 134 4.66 4.95 -15.28
CA HIS A 134 3.30 5.50 -15.31
C HIS A 134 3.19 6.95 -14.80
N GLY A 135 4.26 7.74 -14.99
CA GLY A 135 4.24 9.18 -14.73
C GLY A 135 4.72 9.61 -13.35
N ASP A 136 5.19 8.67 -12.52
CA ASP A 136 5.85 8.94 -11.25
C ASP A 136 7.27 8.35 -11.20
N SER A 137 7.94 8.46 -10.04
CA SER A 137 9.31 7.96 -9.83
C SER A 137 9.39 6.50 -9.36
N SER A 138 8.28 5.76 -9.39
CA SER A 138 8.13 4.41 -8.85
C SER A 138 7.51 3.46 -9.89
N PRO A 139 8.23 3.14 -10.98
CA PRO A 139 7.70 2.24 -12.01
C PRO A 139 7.36 0.85 -11.43
N PHE A 140 6.29 0.25 -11.94
CA PHE A 140 5.92 -1.14 -11.64
C PHE A 140 6.84 -2.14 -12.34
N ASP A 141 6.95 -3.34 -11.76
CA ASP A 141 7.86 -4.41 -12.20
C ASP A 141 7.18 -5.56 -12.95
N GLY A 142 5.86 -5.46 -13.20
CA GLY A 142 5.07 -6.45 -13.90
C GLY A 142 4.46 -7.47 -12.95
N GLU A 143 4.06 -8.64 -13.45
CA GLU A 143 3.43 -9.65 -12.59
C GLU A 143 4.37 -10.13 -11.47
N GLY A 144 3.96 -9.97 -10.21
CA GLY A 144 4.79 -10.26 -9.05
C GLY A 144 5.33 -8.99 -8.40
N GLY A 145 6.19 -9.12 -7.39
CA GLY A 145 6.86 -7.94 -6.84
C GLY A 145 5.92 -6.88 -6.24
N PHE A 146 5.87 -5.68 -6.85
CA PHE A 146 5.17 -4.50 -6.36
C PHE A 146 3.71 -4.43 -6.84
N LEU A 147 2.80 -4.70 -5.92
CA LEU A 147 1.37 -4.79 -6.27
C LEU A 147 0.71 -3.42 -6.45
N ALA A 148 1.17 -2.47 -5.65
CA ALA A 148 0.63 -1.12 -5.56
C ALA A 148 1.56 -0.24 -4.72
N HIS A 149 1.42 1.06 -4.91
CA HIS A 149 1.96 2.08 -4.02
C HIS A 149 0.96 3.22 -3.82
N ALA A 150 1.19 4.02 -2.79
CA ALA A 150 0.41 5.22 -2.51
C ALA A 150 1.30 6.30 -1.91
N TYR A 151 0.86 7.54 -2.07
CA TYR A 151 1.56 8.71 -1.57
C TYR A 151 0.92 9.26 -0.30
N PHE A 152 1.72 9.94 0.52
CA PHE A 152 1.20 10.60 1.73
C PHE A 152 0.22 11.72 1.36
N PRO A 153 -0.76 12.03 2.25
CA PRO A 153 -1.65 13.18 2.06
C PRO A 153 -0.89 14.46 1.76
N GLY A 154 -1.27 15.16 0.68
CA GLY A 154 -0.60 16.38 0.25
C GLY A 154 -1.08 16.88 -1.11
N PRO A 155 -0.53 18.00 -1.61
CA PRO A 155 -0.88 18.52 -2.92
C PRO A 155 -0.29 17.67 -4.06
N GLY A 156 -0.85 17.79 -5.26
CA GLY A 156 -0.38 17.08 -6.46
C GLY A 156 -0.68 15.60 -6.37
N ILE A 157 0.32 14.74 -6.53
CA ILE A 157 0.17 13.28 -6.41
C ILE A 157 -0.03 12.80 -4.95
N GLY A 158 -0.08 13.72 -3.99
CA GLY A 158 -0.18 13.39 -2.57
C GLY A 158 -1.54 12.79 -2.22
N GLY A 159 -1.57 11.52 -1.82
CA GLY A 159 -2.79 10.77 -1.55
C GLY A 159 -3.16 9.79 -2.64
N ASP A 160 -2.60 9.94 -3.85
CA ASP A 160 -2.85 9.05 -4.97
C ASP A 160 -2.42 7.62 -4.65
N THR A 161 -3.17 6.67 -5.19
CA THR A 161 -2.93 5.23 -5.03
C THR A 161 -2.89 4.57 -6.39
N HIS A 162 -1.77 3.93 -6.71
CA HIS A 162 -1.56 3.25 -7.98
C HIS A 162 -1.50 1.75 -7.77
N PHE A 163 -2.15 0.99 -8.64
CA PHE A 163 -2.15 -0.47 -8.68
C PHE A 163 -1.45 -0.94 -9.95
N ASP A 164 -0.61 -1.97 -9.84
CA ASP A 164 0.02 -2.56 -11.01
C ASP A 164 -1.02 -3.29 -11.85
N SER A 165 -1.29 -2.83 -13.07
CA SER A 165 -2.27 -3.46 -13.96
C SER A 165 -1.82 -4.81 -14.53
N ASP A 166 -0.53 -5.16 -14.44
CA ASP A 166 0.00 -6.46 -14.90
C ASP A 166 -0.43 -7.59 -13.96
N GLU A 167 -0.79 -7.28 -12.72
CA GLU A 167 -1.17 -8.25 -11.71
C GLU A 167 -2.50 -8.97 -12.00
N PRO A 168 -2.63 -10.27 -11.68
CA PRO A 168 -3.87 -11.04 -11.86
C PRO A 168 -4.87 -10.69 -10.74
N TRP A 169 -5.43 -9.47 -10.81
CA TRP A 169 -6.39 -8.96 -9.84
C TRP A 169 -7.66 -9.79 -9.79
N THR A 170 -8.13 -10.08 -8.58
CA THR A 170 -9.40 -10.76 -8.30
C THR A 170 -10.19 -10.06 -7.19
N LEU A 171 -11.49 -10.37 -7.07
CA LEU A 171 -12.38 -9.84 -6.01
C LEU A 171 -12.36 -10.67 -4.72
N GLY A 172 -11.80 -11.86 -4.78
CA GLY A 172 -11.78 -12.85 -3.70
C GLY A 172 -10.87 -14.01 -4.09
N ASN A 173 -10.70 -14.95 -3.17
CA ASN A 173 -9.77 -16.05 -3.32
C ASN A 173 -10.50 -17.40 -3.37
N PRO A 174 -10.99 -17.86 -4.54
CA PRO A 174 -11.48 -19.23 -4.68
C PRO A 174 -10.34 -20.26 -4.55
N ASN A 175 -9.12 -19.90 -5.00
CA ASN A 175 -8.03 -20.87 -5.18
C ASN A 175 -6.68 -20.49 -4.52
N HIS A 176 -6.55 -19.34 -3.86
CA HIS A 176 -5.27 -18.80 -3.35
C HIS A 176 -4.30 -18.21 -4.41
N ASP A 177 -4.73 -18.13 -5.67
CA ASP A 177 -3.86 -17.77 -6.81
C ASP A 177 -3.97 -16.28 -7.21
N GLY A 178 -5.05 -15.60 -6.82
CA GLY A 178 -5.39 -14.25 -7.27
C GLY A 178 -5.05 -13.16 -6.24
N LYS A 179 -4.57 -12.00 -6.72
CA LYS A 179 -4.29 -10.85 -5.83
C LYS A 179 -5.59 -10.09 -5.59
N CYS A 180 -6.09 -10.14 -4.35
CA CYS A 180 -7.37 -9.53 -4.01
C CYS A 180 -7.25 -8.01 -3.85
N ILE A 181 -7.95 -7.25 -4.71
CA ILE A 181 -8.00 -5.78 -4.65
C ILE A 181 -8.44 -5.31 -3.27
N THR A 182 -9.55 -5.86 -2.76
CA THR A 182 -10.10 -5.49 -1.43
C THR A 182 -9.08 -5.72 -0.32
N LEU A 183 -8.36 -6.86 -0.38
CA LEU A 183 -7.38 -7.22 0.63
C LEU A 183 -6.18 -6.27 0.60
N LEU A 184 -5.75 -5.84 -0.60
CA LEU A 184 -4.67 -4.86 -0.74
C LEU A 184 -5.09 -3.49 -0.22
N ILE A 185 -6.30 -3.02 -0.55
CA ILE A 185 -6.77 -1.67 -0.14
C ILE A 185 -7.05 -1.61 1.38
N VAL A 186 -7.51 -2.71 1.98
CA VAL A 186 -7.82 -2.80 3.41
C VAL A 186 -6.60 -3.12 4.28
N ASN A 187 -5.72 -4.05 3.88
CA ASN A 187 -4.55 -4.41 4.68
C ASN A 187 -3.36 -3.47 4.50
N SER A 188 -3.29 -2.79 3.36
CA SER A 188 -2.19 -1.88 3.15
C SER A 188 -2.50 -0.57 3.84
N SER A 189 -1.55 -0.11 4.63
CA SER A 189 -1.45 1.25 5.19
C SER A 189 -1.49 2.36 4.12
N LEU A 190 -1.75 2.04 2.84
CA LEU A 190 -1.78 2.90 1.66
C LEU A 190 -2.72 4.10 1.86
N PHE A 191 -3.82 3.95 2.62
CA PHE A 191 -4.77 5.04 2.87
C PHE A 191 -4.57 5.78 4.19
N LEU A 192 -3.86 5.17 5.15
CA LEU A 192 -3.68 5.71 6.50
C LEU A 192 -2.24 5.63 6.96
N PHE A 193 -1.40 6.41 6.30
CA PHE A 193 -0.26 6.94 7.01
C PHE A 193 -0.74 8.14 7.84
N HIS A 194 -1.13 7.82 9.08
CA HIS A 194 -1.28 8.70 10.26
C HIS A 194 -2.70 8.96 10.83
N PHE A 195 -3.32 7.95 11.46
CA PHE A 195 -4.27 8.19 12.56
C PHE A 195 -4.14 7.19 13.74
N TRP A 196 -3.54 7.71 14.84
CA TRP A 196 -3.88 7.52 16.26
C TRP A 196 -3.59 6.22 17.06
N ASN A 197 -3.08 6.50 18.28
CA ASN A 197 -3.09 5.81 19.58
C ASN A 197 -2.98 4.27 19.68
N ILE A 198 -2.02 3.83 20.50
CA ILE A 198 -1.59 2.44 20.71
C ILE A 198 -2.75 1.51 21.16
N GLN A 199 -3.80 2.04 21.78
CA GLN A 199 -4.96 1.26 22.23
C GLN A 199 -5.94 0.88 21.11
N LEU A 200 -6.00 1.62 19.99
CA LEU A 200 -6.94 1.28 18.91
C LEU A 200 -6.41 0.17 18.00
N ILE A 201 -5.09 -0.01 17.88
CA ILE A 201 -4.50 -1.03 16.99
C ILE A 201 -4.79 -2.46 17.48
N HIS A 202 -4.92 -2.68 18.79
CA HIS A 202 -5.35 -3.98 19.31
C HIS A 202 -6.83 -4.26 18.99
N LYS A 203 -7.70 -3.25 19.04
CA LYS A 203 -9.11 -3.41 18.66
C LYS A 203 -9.28 -3.52 17.13
N LEU A 204 -8.53 -2.77 16.34
CA LEU A 204 -8.58 -2.82 14.87
C LEU A 204 -7.99 -4.11 14.32
N LYS A 205 -6.85 -4.60 14.81
CA LYS A 205 -6.33 -5.92 14.38
C LYS A 205 -7.32 -7.04 14.70
N VAL A 206 -7.97 -6.99 15.86
CA VAL A 206 -8.95 -8.01 16.28
C VAL A 206 -10.27 -7.88 15.52
N SER A 207 -10.78 -6.68 15.29
CA SER A 207 -12.01 -6.47 14.49
C SER A 207 -11.82 -6.74 13.01
N ILE A 208 -10.66 -6.40 12.45
CA ILE A 208 -10.29 -6.72 11.07
C ILE A 208 -10.08 -8.24 10.94
N LEU A 209 -9.35 -8.91 11.86
CA LEU A 209 -9.29 -10.39 11.92
C LEU A 209 -10.66 -11.07 12.10
N ASN A 210 -11.57 -10.47 12.88
CA ASN A 210 -12.89 -11.06 13.10
C ASN A 210 -13.85 -10.82 11.91
N LEU A 211 -13.62 -9.77 11.11
CA LEU A 211 -14.26 -9.61 9.80
C LEU A 211 -13.73 -10.66 8.80
N PHE A 212 -12.44 -11.02 8.91
CA PHE A 212 -11.79 -12.05 8.10
C PHE A 212 -12.30 -13.48 8.33
N LEU A 213 -13.00 -13.77 9.45
CA LEU A 213 -13.60 -15.09 9.71
C LEU A 213 -15.07 -15.20 9.26
N LYS A 214 -15.64 -14.13 8.70
CA LYS A 214 -17.05 -14.07 8.27
C LYS A 214 -17.23 -13.75 6.78
N LEU A 215 -16.15 -13.67 6.02
CA LEU A 215 -16.09 -13.59 4.56
C LEU A 215 -15.35 -14.82 4.03
#